data_AF-A0A8K0LXY1-F1
#
_entry.id   AF-A0A8K0LXY1-F1
#
_cell.length_a   1.000
_cell.length_b   1.000
_cell.length_c   1.000
_cell.angle_alpha   90.00
_cell.angle_beta   90.00
_cell.angle_gamma   90.00
#
_symmetry.space_group_name_H-M   'P 1'
#
loop_
_entity.id
_entity.type
_entity.pdbx_description
1 polymer ?
#
loop_
_entity_poly.entity_id
_entity_poly.type
_entity_poly.pdbx_seq_one_letter_code
_entity_poly.pdbx_strand_id
1 'polypeptide(L)'
;MADSEFEGHKRSLVIRRLEKLRNLDQESSRHWAQIASEFYDFELAQLDAARIKPLTKLEVMEFFNQHFNPFSTQRARLSIYLHA
;
A
#
# COMPACT_ATOMS: atom_id res chain seq x y z
N MET A 1 -12.80 -2.86 14.56
CA MET A 1 -11.40 -2.47 14.83
C MET A 1 -11.39 -1.30 15.80
N ALA A 2 -10.72 -1.45 16.93
CA ALA A 2 -10.48 -0.34 17.85
C ALA A 2 -9.43 0.63 17.27
N ASP A 3 -9.38 1.88 17.73
CA ASP A 3 -8.44 2.86 17.16
C ASP A 3 -6.97 2.51 17.49
N SER A 4 -6.73 1.85 18.63
CA SER A 4 -5.41 1.31 18.99
C SER A 4 -4.92 0.23 18.02
N GLU A 5 -5.83 -0.61 17.54
CA GLU A 5 -5.54 -1.65 16.56
C GLU A 5 -5.23 -1.04 15.18
N PHE A 6 -5.98 0.00 14.77
CA PHE A 6 -5.71 0.75 13.54
C PHE A 6 -4.32 1.41 13.56
N GLU A 7 -3.98 2.11 14.65
CA GLU A 7 -2.66 2.72 14.81
C GLU A 7 -1.54 1.67 14.87
N GLY A 8 -1.82 0.48 15.43
CA GLY A 8 -0.95 -0.68 15.35
C GLY A 8 -0.66 -1.12 13.91
N HIS A 9 -1.70 -1.22 13.07
CA HIS A 9 -1.54 -1.54 11.65
C HIS A 9 -0.76 -0.47 10.88
N LYS A 10 -1.03 0.83 11.12
CA LYS A 10 -0.26 1.93 10.52
C LYS A 10 1.22 1.84 10.86
N ARG A 11 1.55 1.63 12.14
CA ARG A 11 2.93 1.49 12.61
C ARG A 11 3.62 0.30 11.93
N SER A 12 2.97 -0.86 11.89
CA SER A 12 3.50 -2.05 11.23
C SER A 12 3.80 -1.80 9.75
N LEU A 13 2.90 -1.12 9.04
CA LEU A 13 3.09 -0.79 7.63
C LEU A 13 4.24 0.20 7.40
N VAL A 14 4.38 1.22 8.25
CA VAL A 14 5.49 2.18 8.21
C VAL A 14 6.83 1.47 8.45
N ILE A 15 6.92 0.59 9.45
CA ILE A 15 8.14 -0.20 9.72
C ILE A 15 8.50 -1.05 8.50
N ARG A 16 7.52 -1.74 7.91
CA ARG A 16 7.74 -2.56 6.71
C ARG A 16 8.22 -1.74 5.52
N ARG A 17 7.67 -0.54 5.31
CA ARG A 17 8.10 0.37 4.23
C ARG A 17 9.53 0.83 4.41
N LEU A 18 9.93 1.18 5.64
CA LEU A 18 11.24 1.71 5.97
C LEU A 18 12.28 0.64 6.31
N GLU A 19 11.98 -0.65 6.08
CA GLU A 19 12.92 -1.73 6.38
C GLU A 19 14.24 -1.53 5.59
N LYS A 20 15.35 -1.56 6.34
CA LYS A 20 16.69 -1.47 5.77
C LYS A 20 16.97 -2.71 4.92
N LEU A 21 17.49 -2.45 3.74
CA LEU A 21 17.91 -3.48 2.81
C LEU A 21 19.10 -4.25 3.38
N ARG A 22 19.02 -5.58 3.29
CA ARG A 22 19.97 -6.50 3.94
C ARG A 22 21.14 -6.86 3.03
N ASN A 23 20.97 -6.69 1.71
CA ASN A 23 21.98 -7.01 0.71
C ASN A 23 21.76 -6.20 -0.58
N LEU A 24 22.75 -6.27 -1.48
CA LEU A 24 22.75 -5.56 -2.77
C LEU A 24 21.67 -6.04 -3.73
N ASP A 25 21.26 -7.30 -3.64
CA ASP A 25 20.20 -7.85 -4.50
C ASP A 25 18.85 -7.20 -4.21
N GLN A 26 18.52 -7.01 -2.93
CA GLN A 26 17.30 -6.30 -2.52
C GLN A 26 17.31 -4.83 -2.93
N GLU A 27 18.47 -4.18 -2.87
CA GLU A 27 18.66 -2.80 -3.32
C GLU A 27 18.51 -2.66 -4.82
N SER A 28 19.21 -3.50 -5.57
CA SER A 28 19.12 -3.55 -7.03
C SER A 28 17.69 -3.83 -7.48
N SER A 29 17.01 -4.81 -6.86
CA SER A 29 15.61 -5.13 -7.14
C SER A 29 14.66 -3.96 -6.85
N ARG A 30 14.87 -3.22 -5.74
CA ARG A 30 14.04 -2.07 -5.38
C ARG A 30 14.19 -0.94 -6.40
N HIS A 31 15.41 -0.60 -6.81
CA HIS A 31 15.64 0.44 -7.81
C HIS A 31 15.20 -0.01 -9.21
N TRP A 32 15.47 -1.26 -9.57
CA TRP A 32 15.07 -1.81 -10.86
C TRP A 32 13.55 -1.79 -11.03
N ALA A 33 12.77 -2.07 -9.98
CA ALA A 33 11.31 -1.95 -10.03
C ALA A 33 10.85 -0.52 -10.41
N GLN A 34 11.53 0.53 -9.93
CA GLN A 34 11.22 1.92 -10.30
C GLN A 34 11.61 2.24 -11.74
N ILE A 35 12.70 1.65 -12.23
CA ILE A 35 13.18 1.84 -13.62
C ILE A 35 12.24 1.11 -14.59
N ALA A 36 11.96 -0.17 -14.33
CA ALA A 36 11.16 -1.02 -15.22
C ALA A 36 9.68 -0.60 -15.30
N SER A 37 9.18 0.10 -14.27
CA SER A 37 7.84 0.69 -14.27
C SER A 37 7.81 2.14 -14.75
N GLU A 38 8.97 2.73 -15.05
CA GLU A 38 9.15 4.13 -15.48
C GLU A 38 8.67 5.19 -14.47
N PHE A 39 8.42 4.81 -13.21
CA PHE A 39 8.05 5.77 -12.15
C PHE A 39 9.27 6.55 -11.62
N TYR A 40 10.45 5.94 -11.61
CA TYR A 40 11.70 6.54 -11.12
C TYR A 40 11.61 7.14 -9.71
N ASP A 41 10.66 6.70 -8.88
CA ASP A 41 10.50 7.19 -7.51
C ASP A 41 11.37 6.37 -6.55
N PHE A 42 12.65 6.74 -6.50
CA PHE A 42 13.63 6.05 -5.65
C PHE A 42 13.43 6.34 -4.14
N GLU A 43 12.61 7.33 -3.78
CA GLU A 43 12.27 7.70 -2.40
C GLU A 43 10.87 7.22 -1.99
N LEU A 44 10.21 6.42 -2.84
CA LEU A 44 8.83 5.97 -2.66
C LEU A 44 8.57 5.39 -1.26
N ALA A 45 9.52 4.61 -0.72
CA ALA A 45 9.39 4.01 0.60
C ALA A 45 9.28 5.06 1.72
N GLN A 46 10.07 6.12 1.65
CA GLN A 46 10.08 7.22 2.60
C GLN A 46 8.83 8.09 2.45
N LEU A 47 8.44 8.39 1.21
CA LEU A 47 7.24 9.17 0.91
C LEU A 47 5.96 8.43 1.32
N ASP A 48 5.85 7.13 1.02
CA ASP A 48 4.75 6.27 1.49
C ASP A 48 4.66 6.28 3.02
N ALA A 49 5.78 6.04 3.70
CA ALA A 49 5.81 6.05 5.16
C ALA A 49 5.38 7.39 5.75
N ALA A 50 5.75 8.51 5.12
CA ALA A 50 5.31 9.85 5.52
C ALA A 50 3.80 10.04 5.28
N ARG A 51 3.27 9.58 4.15
CA ARG A 51 1.85 9.66 3.78
C ARG A 51 0.94 8.76 4.61
N ILE A 52 1.43 7.61 5.07
CA ILE A 52 0.65 6.68 5.91
C ILE A 52 0.41 7.25 7.31
N LYS A 53 1.37 7.97 7.88
CA LYS A 53 1.29 8.51 9.25
C LYS A 53 0.03 9.35 9.53
N PRO A 54 -0.38 10.31 8.68
CA PRO A 54 -1.57 11.12 8.92
C PRO A 54 -2.89 10.41 8.60
N LEU A 55 -2.89 9.27 7.90
CA LEU A 55 -4.13 8.60 7.49
C LEU A 55 -5.01 8.27 8.70
N THR A 56 -6.29 8.61 8.57
CA THR A 56 -7.31 8.32 9.56
C THR A 56 -8.08 7.06 9.19
N LYS A 57 -8.67 6.43 10.20
CA LYS A 57 -9.52 5.26 10.00
C LYS A 57 -10.76 5.58 9.16
N LEU A 58 -11.30 6.80 9.30
CA LEU A 58 -12.45 7.26 8.53
C LEU A 58 -12.12 7.32 7.04
N GLU A 59 -11.00 7.95 6.65
CA GLU A 59 -10.58 8.03 5.24
C GLU A 59 -10.39 6.64 4.62
N VAL A 60 -9.82 5.69 5.36
CA VAL A 60 -9.65 4.31 4.89
C VAL A 60 -11.01 3.61 4.71
N MET A 61 -11.96 3.85 5.62
CA MET A 61 -13.32 3.32 5.51
C MET A 61 -14.09 3.94 4.34
N GLU A 62 -13.92 5.24 4.11
CA GLU A 62 -14.52 5.94 2.97
C GLU A 62 -13.96 5.42 1.65
N PHE A 63 -12.63 5.26 1.54
CA PHE A 63 -11.99 4.65 0.39
C PHE A 63 -12.51 3.23 0.11
N PHE A 64 -12.67 2.41 1.15
CA PHE A 64 -13.27 1.08 1.03
C PHE A 64 -14.71 1.15 0.52
N ASN A 65 -15.53 2.01 1.13
CA ASN A 65 -16.93 2.18 0.75
C ASN A 65 -17.08 2.70 -0.68
N GLN A 66 -16.18 3.54 -1.15
CA GLN A 66 -16.20 4.07 -2.49
C GLN A 66 -15.75 3.05 -3.54
N HIS A 67 -14.69 2.28 -3.30
CA HIS A 67 -14.08 1.47 -4.37
C HIS A 67 -14.33 -0.03 -4.27
N PHE A 68 -14.68 -0.56 -3.09
CA PHE A 68 -14.78 -2.00 -2.86
C PHE A 68 -16.18 -2.47 -2.49
N ASN A 69 -16.98 -1.62 -1.83
CA ASN A 69 -18.34 -1.96 -1.42
C ASN A 69 -19.19 -2.39 -2.63
N PRO A 70 -19.84 -3.57 -2.59
CA PRO A 70 -20.65 -4.10 -3.69
C PRO A 70 -21.74 -3.15 -4.20
N PHE A 71 -22.23 -2.25 -3.36
CA PHE A 71 -23.27 -1.29 -3.70
C PHE A 71 -22.73 0.04 -4.24
N SER A 72 -21.40 0.24 -4.28
CA SER A 72 -20.81 1.45 -4.84
C SER A 72 -20.86 1.44 -6.37
N THR A 73 -21.23 2.59 -6.94
CA THR A 73 -21.21 2.85 -8.38
C THR A 73 -19.80 3.01 -8.95
N GLN A 74 -18.79 3.23 -8.09
CA GLN A 74 -17.39 3.38 -8.49
C GLN A 74 -16.58 2.09 -8.34
N ARG A 75 -17.23 0.98 -7.98
CA ARG A 75 -16.58 -0.31 -7.82
C ARG A 75 -16.16 -0.88 -9.17
N ALA A 76 -14.87 -1.14 -9.33
CA ALA A 76 -14.33 -1.91 -10.46
C ALA A 76 -13.95 -3.32 -9.98
N ARG A 77 -14.58 -4.37 -10.52
CA ARG A 77 -14.26 -5.77 -10.20
C ARG A 77 -14.03 -6.58 -11.47
N LEU A 78 -12.88 -7.23 -11.54
CA LEU A 78 -12.58 -8.31 -12.49
C LEU A 78 -12.52 -9.65 -11.73
N SER A 79 -13.06 -10.72 -12.31
CA SER A 79 -12.99 -12.06 -11.73
C SER A 79 -12.73 -13.06 -12.85
N ILE A 80 -11.66 -13.85 -12.71
CA ILE A 80 -11.24 -14.86 -13.68
C ILE A 80 -11.61 -16.22 -13.11
N TYR A 81 -12.48 -16.95 -13.82
CA TYR A 81 -12.87 -18.31 -13.46
C TYR A 81 -12.17 -19.26 -14.41
N LEU A 82 -11.20 -20.01 -13.89
CA LEU A 82 -10.56 -21.08 -14.64
C LEU A 82 -11.38 -22.36 -14.45
N HIS A 83 -11.91 -22.89 -15.55
CA HIS A 83 -12.60 -24.16 -15.58
C HIS A 83 -11.63 -25.27 -16.00
N ALA A 84 -11.73 -26.43 -15.35
CA ALA A 84 -10.94 -27.63 -15.65
C ALA A 84 -11.43 -28.32 -16.92
#